data_AF-A0A316D5V4-F1
#
_entry.id   AF-A0A316D5V4-F1
#
_cell.length_a   1.000
_cell.length_b   1.000
_cell.length_c   1.000
_cell.angle_alpha   90.00
_cell.angle_beta   90.00
_cell.angle_gamma   90.00
#
_symmetry.space_group_name_H-M   'P 1'
#
loop_
_entity.id
_entity.type
_entity.pdbx_description
1 polymer ?
#
loop_
_entity_poly.entity_id
_entity_poly.type
_entity_poly.pdbx_seq_one_letter_code
_entity_poly.pdbx_strand_id
1 'polypeptide(L)' 'MSKQIKKIDICIANEDKGVDWVIEELKKDHPNLQGQRWGCLGNCGNCYRRPFVMANNRHLIEAPTKEELLEKLKPEMATE' A
#
# COMPACT_ATOMS: atom_id res chain seq x y z
N MET A 1 -8.73 4.04 -16.04
CA MET A 1 -7.49 4.86 -15.97
C MET A 1 -6.54 4.15 -15.03
N SER A 2 -5.80 3.16 -15.52
CA SER A 2 -4.87 2.36 -14.73
C SER A 2 -3.69 3.25 -14.33
N LYS A 3 -3.64 3.66 -13.06
CA LYS A 3 -2.63 4.59 -12.55
C LYS A 3 -1.35 3.81 -12.29
N GLN A 4 -0.30 3.93 -13.09
CA GLN A 4 0.99 3.26 -12.81
C GLN A 4 1.54 3.61 -11.40
N ILE A 5 1.23 2.79 -10.40
CA ILE A 5 1.76 2.93 -9.04
C ILE A 5 3.17 2.33 -9.02
N LYS A 6 4.18 3.18 -8.83
CA LYS A 6 5.59 2.76 -8.74
C LYS A 6 6.16 2.94 -7.33
N LYS A 7 5.48 3.75 -6.51
CA LYS A 7 5.84 4.03 -5.13
C LYS A 7 4.66 3.77 -4.20
N ILE A 8 4.93 3.06 -3.12
CA ILE A 8 3.97 2.81 -2.05
C ILE A 8 4.61 3.22 -0.73
N ASP A 9 3.96 4.16 -0.06
CA ASP A 9 4.34 4.64 1.25
C ASP A 9 3.43 4.03 2.31
N ILE A 10 4.03 3.42 3.33
CA ILE A 10 3.29 2.80 4.44
C ILE A 10 3.70 3.39 5.78
N CYS A 11 2.74 3.46 6.70
CA CYS A 11 3.01 3.87 8.06
C CYS A 11 3.46 2.65 8.88
N ILE A 12 4.55 2.78 9.65
CA ILE A 12 5.04 1.70 10.52
C ILE A 12 3.99 1.25 11.54
N ALA A 13 3.13 2.17 11.99
CA ALA A 13 2.03 1.87 12.92
C ALA A 13 0.92 0.98 12.30
N ASN A 14 0.96 0.75 10.99
CA ASN A 14 0.03 -0.10 10.25
C ASN A 14 0.67 -1.43 9.82
N GLU A 15 1.94 -1.69 10.18
CA GLU A 15 2.62 -2.96 9.86
C GLU A 15 1.94 -4.15 10.55
N ASP A 16 1.45 -3.98 11.77
CA ASP A 16 0.69 -4.99 12.54
C ASP A 16 -0.57 -5.49 11.80
N LYS A 17 -1.12 -4.69 10.88
CA LYS A 17 -2.28 -5.08 10.04
C LYS A 17 -1.91 -5.97 8.85
N GLY A 18 -0.64 -6.34 8.70
CA GLY A 18 -0.16 -7.21 7.63
C GLY A 18 0.08 -6.48 6.31
N VAL A 19 0.29 -5.17 6.34
CA VAL A 19 0.62 -4.39 5.14
C VAL A 19 2.03 -4.70 4.61
N ASP A 20 2.95 -5.13 5.48
CA ASP A 20 4.28 -5.58 5.08
C ASP A 20 4.18 -6.79 4.12
N TRP A 21 3.33 -7.77 4.44
CA TRP A 21 3.02 -8.92 3.58
C TRP A 21 2.46 -8.50 2.21
N VAL A 22 1.60 -7.47 2.16
CA VAL A 22 1.05 -6.95 0.90
C VAL A 22 2.16 -6.39 0.02
N ILE A 23 3.12 -5.65 0.58
CA ILE A 23 4.26 -5.14 -0.16
C ILE A 23 5.14 -6.29 -0.67
N GLU A 24 5.39 -7.30 0.15
CA GLU A 24 6.17 -8.47 -0.26
C GLU A 24 5.51 -9.23 -1.43
N GLU A 25 4.19 -9.47 -1.35
CA GLU A 25 3.42 -10.04 -2.46
C GLU A 25 3.53 -9.17 -3.73
N LEU A 26 3.32 -7.86 -3.62
CA LEU A 26 3.40 -6.96 -4.78
C LEU A 26 4.81 -6.89 -5.36
N LYS A 27 5.87 -7.03 -4.55
CA LYS A 27 7.26 -7.07 -5.04
C LYS A 27 7.58 -8.34 -5.84
N LYS A 28 6.88 -9.47 -5.57
CA LYS A 28 7.04 -10.70 -6.37
C LYS A 28 6.55 -10.47 -7.80
N ASP A 29 5.40 -9.83 -7.95
CA ASP A 29 4.82 -9.49 -9.26
C ASP A 29 5.48 -8.26 -9.90
N HIS A 30 5.96 -7.30 -9.09
CA HIS A 30 6.52 -6.03 -9.54
C HIS A 30 7.88 -5.73 -8.85
N PRO A 31 9.00 -6.24 -9.35
CA PRO A 31 10.33 -6.02 -8.74
C PRO A 31 10.77 -4.55 -8.73
N ASN A 32 10.17 -3.72 -9.60
CA ASN A 32 10.44 -2.28 -9.66
C ASN A 32 9.64 -1.46 -8.62
N LEU A 33 8.82 -2.11 -7.80
CA LEU A 33 8.01 -1.45 -6.79
C LEU A 33 8.89 -0.90 -5.65
N GLN A 34 8.83 0.41 -5.45
CA GLN A 34 9.47 1.07 -4.31
C GLN A 34 8.49 1.13 -3.14
N GLY A 35 8.72 0.28 -2.14
CA GLY A 35 8.02 0.33 -0.85
C GLY A 35 8.83 1.14 0.16
N GLN A 36 8.31 2.29 0.60
CA GLN A 36 8.96 3.14 1.60
C GLN A 36 8.17 3.13 2.91
N ARG A 37 8.88 2.91 4.02
CA ARG A 37 8.32 2.94 5.36
C ARG A 37 8.48 4.33 5.96
N TRP A 38 7.39 4.87 6.47
CA TRP A 38 7.34 6.17 7.12
C TRP A 38 6.93 6.03 8.57
N GLY A 39 7.61 6.77 9.46
CA GLY A 39 7.31 6.78 10.89
C GLY A 39 5.89 7.28 11.20
N CYS A 40 5.50 8.42 10.61
CA CYS A 40 4.14 8.92 10.65
C CYS A 40 3.84 9.61 9.32
N LEU A 41 2.82 9.15 8.60
CA LEU A 41 2.34 9.81 7.36
C LEU A 41 1.46 11.05 7.64
N GLY A 42 1.43 11.55 8.87
CA GLY A 42 0.57 12.68 9.29
C GLY A 42 -0.93 12.33 9.37
N ASN A 43 -1.33 11.11 8.98
CA ASN A 43 -2.69 10.59 9.08
C ASN A 43 -2.98 9.96 10.46
N CYS A 44 -2.68 10.70 11.54
CA CYS A 44 -2.90 10.28 12.92
C CYS A 44 -4.37 9.83 13.12
N GLY A 45 -4.57 8.53 13.35
CA GLY A 45 -5.88 7.92 13.61
C GLY A 45 -6.44 7.02 12.49
N ASN A 46 -5.90 7.07 11.27
CA ASN A 46 -6.30 6.12 10.21
C ASN A 46 -5.50 4.80 10.28
N CYS A 47 -4.25 4.85 10.75
CA CYS A 47 -3.39 3.67 10.94
C CYS A 47 -4.00 2.64 11.90
N TYR A 48 -4.78 3.09 12.88
CA TYR A 48 -5.39 2.21 13.86
C TYR A 48 -6.72 1.60 13.37
N ARG A 49 -7.39 2.25 12.41
CA ARG A 49 -8.73 1.85 11.97
C ARG A 49 -8.70 0.77 10.89
N ARG A 50 -7.85 0.91 9.87
CA ARG A 50 -7.83 0.03 8.70
C ARG A 50 -6.45 -0.05 8.05
N PRO A 51 -6.08 -1.19 7.42
CA PRO A 51 -4.90 -1.25 6.59
C PRO A 51 -5.02 -0.30 5.39
N PHE A 52 -4.10 0.66 5.31
CA PHE A 52 -3.97 1.58 4.19
C PHE A 52 -2.53 1.69 3.68
N VAL A 53 -2.42 2.08 2.42
CA VAL A 53 -1.18 2.48 1.78
C VAL A 53 -1.37 3.78 1.03
N MET A 54 -0.29 4.54 0.85
CA MET A 54 -0.29 5.74 0.02
C MET A 54 0.50 5.46 -1.25
N ALA A 55 -0.20 5.36 -2.37
CA ALA A 55 0.38 5.16 -3.68
C ALA A 55 0.77 6.49 -4.33
N ASN A 56 2.00 6.56 -4.86
CA ASN A 56 2.59 7.73 -5.53
C ASN A 56 2.43 9.05 -4.74
N ASN A 57 2.44 9.00 -3.40
CA ASN A 57 2.24 10.15 -2.52
C ASN A 57 0.94 10.97 -2.77
N ARG A 58 -0.04 10.39 -3.49
CA ARG A 58 -1.27 11.08 -3.91
C ARG A 58 -2.53 10.26 -3.74
N HIS A 59 -2.42 8.94 -3.68
CA HIS A 59 -3.56 8.05 -3.69
C HIS A 59 -3.57 7.19 -2.44
N LEU A 60 -4.47 7.50 -1.51
CA LEU A 60 -4.73 6.66 -0.36
C LEU A 60 -5.58 5.47 -0.82
N ILE A 61 -5.06 4.26 -0.66
CA ILE A 61 -5.79 3.01 -0.88
C ILE A 61 -5.93 2.32 0.46
N GLU A 62 -7.16 2.11 0.90
CA GLU A 62 -7.48 1.40 2.14
C GLU A 62 -8.46 0.25 1.88
N ALA A 63 -8.37 -0.77 2.73
CA ALA A 63 -9.25 -1.92 2.69
C ALA A 63 -9.55 -2.43 4.10
N PRO A 64 -10.60 -3.26 4.27
CA PRO A 64 -10.92 -3.89 5.54
C PRO A 64 -9.85 -4.92 5.96
N THR A 65 -9.30 -5.64 4.98
CA THR A 65 -8.32 -6.72 5.17
C THR A 65 -7.08 -6.53 4.30
N LYS A 66 -5.98 -7.18 4.68
CA LYS A 66 -4.73 -7.17 3.90
C LYS A 66 -4.89 -7.82 2.51
N GLU A 67 -5.75 -8.83 2.39
CA GLU A 67 -6.03 -9.52 1.13
C GLU A 67 -6.79 -8.60 0.16
N GLU A 68 -7.87 -7.95 0.63
CA GLU A 68 -8.60 -6.97 -0.20
C GLU A 68 -7.73 -5.77 -0.59
N LEU A 69 -6.80 -5.36 0.28
CA LEU A 69 -5.86 -4.30 -0.03
C LEU A 69 -4.95 -4.68 -1.20
N LEU A 70 -4.44 -5.92 -1.20
CA LEU A 70 -3.65 -6.47 -2.30
C LEU A 70 -4.46 -6.55 -3.60
N GLU A 71 -5.70 -7.05 -3.54
CA GLU A 71 -6.58 -7.14 -4.70
C GLU A 71 -6.93 -5.78 -5.30
N LYS A 72 -7.03 -4.72 -4.47
CA LYS A 72 -7.19 -3.34 -4.96
C LYS A 72 -5.93 -2.76 -5.57
N LEU A 73 -4.75 -3.13 -5.07
CA LEU A 73 -3.46 -2.63 -5.55
C LEU A 73 -3.03 -3.27 -6.87
N LYS A 74 -3.24 -4.58 -7.03
CA LYS A 74 -2.87 -5.33 -8.24
C LYS A 74 -3.34 -4.69 -9.56
N PRO A 75 -4.62 -4.35 -9.77
CA PRO A 75 -5.09 -3.75 -11.02
C PRO A 75 -4.59 -2.32 -11.21
N GLU A 76 -4.33 -1.57 -10.14
CA GLU A 76 -3.74 -0.23 -10.26
C GLU A 76 -2.25 -0.32 -10.69
N MET A 77 -1.55 -1.39 -10.33
CA MET A 77 -0.16 -1.62 -10.71
C MET A 77 0.01 -2.24 -12.12
N ALA A 78 -1.03 -2.87 -12.65
CA ALA A 78 -1.02 -3.45 -13.99
C ALA A 78 -0.85 -2.36 -15.05
N THR A 79 0.31 -2.40 -15.71
CA THR A 79 0.59 -1.65 -16.93
C THR A 79 0.27 -2.60 -18.07
N GLU A 80 -0.79 -2.31 -18.82
CA GLU A 80 -0.91 -2.81 -20.21
C GLU A 80 0.23 -2.22 -21.06
#